data_AF-A0A534UGF7-F1
#
_entry.id   AF-A0A534UGF7-F1
#
_cell.length_a   1.000
_cell.length_b   1.000
_cell.length_c   1.000
_cell.angle_alpha   90.00
_cell.angle_beta   90.00
_cell.angle_gamma   90.00
#
_symmetry.space_group_name_H-M   'P 1'
#
loop_
_entity.id
_entity.type
_entity.pdbx_description
1 polymer ?
#
loop_
_entity_poly.entity_id
_entity_poly.type
_entity_poly.pdbx_seq_one_letter_code
_entity_poly.pdbx_strand_id
1 'polypeptide(L)'
;MAANVGLLLIAVVLIAGVLWDTFETIILPRRVTRRFRLPRLFYRATWVPWSALARHVPAGNPRESFLSFFGPLSLLLLFGAWALSLILGFALFHWAMGSPLNVRNETVNFWTDLYLSGTTFFTLGLGDVTPRGDIARTVTVIESGIGFGFLAIVIAYLPVLYGAFSRREVNISRMDAHAGSPPTAGELLRRHIQGQNVQALGQYLHDWESWVAE
;
A
#
# COMPACT_ATOMS: atom_id res chain seq x y z
N MET A 1 33.71 -0.20 -14.45
CA MET A 1 33.27 -1.61 -14.36
C MET A 1 32.77 -1.95 -12.94
N ALA A 2 33.52 -1.73 -11.86
CA ALA A 2 33.07 -2.00 -10.49
C ALA A 2 31.84 -1.17 -10.03
N ALA A 3 31.76 0.11 -10.43
CA ALA A 3 30.62 0.99 -10.09
C ALA A 3 29.28 0.49 -10.66
N ASN A 4 29.30 -0.09 -11.87
CA ASN A 4 28.10 -0.60 -12.54
C ASN A 4 27.59 -1.89 -11.90
N VAL A 5 28.51 -2.76 -11.45
CA VAL A 5 28.14 -3.99 -10.73
C VAL A 5 27.48 -3.66 -9.39
N GLY A 6 27.99 -2.66 -8.67
CA GLY A 6 27.38 -2.18 -7.43
C GLY A 6 25.95 -1.67 -7.63
N LEU A 7 25.73 -0.85 -8.65
CA LEU A 7 24.39 -0.36 -9.00
C LEU A 7 23.43 -1.48 -9.41
N LEU A 8 23.92 -2.47 -10.16
CA LEU A 8 23.13 -3.63 -10.55
C LEU A 8 22.69 -4.46 -9.33
N LEU A 9 23.60 -4.69 -8.39
CA LEU A 9 23.27 -5.38 -7.13
C LEU A 9 22.23 -4.58 -6.32
N ILE A 10 22.39 -3.25 -6.23
CA ILE A 10 21.41 -2.39 -5.55
C ILE A 10 20.03 -2.50 -6.22
N ALA A 11 19.98 -2.46 -7.55
CA ALA A 11 18.74 -2.60 -8.31
C ALA A 11 18.04 -3.93 -8.03
N VAL A 12 18.79 -5.05 -8.11
CA VAL A 12 18.25 -6.39 -7.85
C VAL A 12 17.76 -6.53 -6.41
N VAL A 13 18.54 -6.04 -5.42
CA VAL A 13 18.14 -6.07 -4.01
C VAL A 13 16.90 -5.22 -3.76
N LEU A 14 16.80 -4.06 -4.41
CA LEU A 14 15.61 -3.19 -4.32
C LEU A 14 14.38 -3.89 -4.90
N ILE A 15 14.46 -4.42 -6.13
CA ILE A 15 13.34 -5.13 -6.77
C ILE A 15 12.91 -6.33 -5.93
N ALA A 16 13.86 -7.20 -5.55
CA ALA A 16 13.56 -8.39 -4.75
C ALA A 16 12.99 -8.02 -3.37
N GLY A 17 13.52 -6.97 -2.73
CA GLY A 17 13.03 -6.46 -1.45
C GLY A 17 11.60 -5.94 -1.53
N VAL A 18 11.25 -5.19 -2.58
CA VAL A 18 9.88 -4.67 -2.78
C VAL A 18 8.91 -5.79 -3.13
N LEU A 19 9.28 -6.73 -4.00
CA LEU A 19 8.46 -7.90 -4.32
C LEU A 19 8.20 -8.76 -3.08
N TRP A 20 9.25 -9.00 -2.29
CA TRP A 20 9.12 -9.75 -1.05
C TRP A 20 8.20 -9.05 -0.05
N ASP A 21 8.37 -7.73 0.15
CA ASP A 21 7.54 -6.93 1.05
C ASP A 21 6.08 -6.86 0.59
N THR A 22 5.85 -6.76 -0.73
CA THR A 22 4.52 -6.81 -1.35
C THR A 22 3.87 -8.17 -1.11
N PHE A 23 4.59 -9.26 -1.37
CA PHE A 23 4.10 -10.62 -1.14
C PHE A 23 3.78 -10.86 0.33
N GLU A 24 4.67 -10.47 1.23
CA GLU A 24 4.50 -10.62 2.68
C GLU A 24 3.35 -9.77 3.23
N THR A 25 3.08 -8.60 2.64
CA THR A 25 2.01 -7.71 3.11
C THR A 25 0.64 -8.09 2.54
N ILE A 26 0.57 -8.52 1.28
CA ILE A 26 -0.72 -8.80 0.60
C ILE A 26 -1.14 -10.26 0.76
N ILE A 27 -0.19 -11.20 0.60
CA ILE A 27 -0.50 -12.64 0.49
C ILE A 27 -0.38 -13.37 1.83
N LEU A 28 0.50 -12.94 2.74
CA LEU A 28 0.64 -13.58 4.05
C LEU A 28 -0.30 -12.94 5.10
N PRO A 29 -1.35 -13.64 5.58
CA PRO A 29 -2.27 -13.10 6.60
C PRO A 29 -1.69 -13.09 8.03
N ARG A 30 -0.38 -13.32 8.22
CA ARG A 30 0.23 -13.44 9.56
C ARG A 30 0.66 -12.08 10.10
N ARG A 31 0.62 -11.91 11.43
CA ARG A 31 1.35 -10.83 12.14
C ARG A 31 2.84 -10.99 11.86
N VAL A 32 3.31 -10.29 10.86
CA VAL A 32 4.69 -10.40 10.43
C VAL A 32 5.59 -9.68 11.45
N THR A 33 6.64 -10.33 11.96
CA THR A 33 7.46 -9.90 13.10
C THR A 33 8.81 -9.24 12.74
N ARG A 34 9.09 -8.97 11.44
CA ARG A 34 10.36 -8.40 11.00
C ARG A 34 10.60 -6.93 11.41
N ARG A 35 11.87 -6.59 11.71
CA ARG A 35 12.37 -5.29 12.23
C ARG A 35 12.47 -4.15 11.19
N PHE A 36 12.71 -4.45 9.91
CA PHE A 36 12.76 -3.46 8.82
C PHE A 36 11.55 -3.67 7.89
N ARG A 37 10.72 -2.63 7.73
CA ARG A 37 9.49 -2.66 6.91
C ARG A 37 9.39 -1.38 6.10
N LEU A 38 9.33 -1.51 4.77
CA LEU A 38 8.95 -0.42 3.88
C LEU A 38 7.63 0.23 4.32
N PRO A 39 6.58 -0.53 4.71
CA PRO A 39 5.34 0.03 5.24
C PRO A 39 5.55 0.90 6.48
N ARG A 40 6.44 0.52 7.41
CA ARG A 40 6.66 1.29 8.64
C ARG A 40 7.33 2.64 8.34
N LEU A 41 8.30 2.65 7.42
CA LEU A 41 8.92 3.88 6.96
C LEU A 41 7.90 4.74 6.21
N PHE A 42 7.13 4.12 5.31
CA PHE A 42 6.07 4.76 4.54
C PHE A 42 5.03 5.42 5.46
N TYR A 43 4.47 4.70 6.44
CA TYR A 43 3.46 5.24 7.36
C TYR A 43 4.03 6.36 8.23
N ARG A 44 5.29 6.27 8.67
CA ARG A 44 5.93 7.39 9.39
C ARG A 44 6.11 8.61 8.49
N ALA A 45 6.62 8.41 7.28
CA ALA A 45 6.90 9.48 6.33
C ALA A 45 5.62 10.18 5.85
N THR A 46 4.53 9.45 5.70
CA THR A 46 3.22 9.99 5.29
C THR A 46 2.41 10.55 6.45
N TRP A 47 2.51 9.97 7.66
CA TRP A 47 1.77 10.45 8.84
C TRP A 47 2.24 11.82 9.33
N VAL A 48 3.54 12.11 9.30
CA VAL A 48 4.08 13.41 9.74
C VAL A 48 3.48 14.59 8.96
N PRO A 49 3.52 14.63 7.61
CA PRO A 49 2.89 15.70 6.85
C PRO A 49 1.36 15.68 7.00
N TRP A 50 0.73 14.50 7.03
CA TRP A 50 -0.72 14.41 7.16
C TRP A 50 -1.25 14.97 8.49
N SER A 51 -0.62 14.58 9.60
CA SER A 51 -0.93 15.12 10.93
C SER A 51 -0.60 16.59 11.05
N ALA A 52 0.45 17.08 10.38
CA ALA A 52 0.75 18.51 10.31
C ALA A 52 -0.35 19.30 9.58
N LEU A 53 -0.87 18.78 8.45
CA LEU A 53 -1.99 19.37 7.73
C LEU A 53 -3.27 19.34 8.58
N ALA A 54 -3.56 18.23 9.26
CA ALA A 54 -4.72 18.09 10.12
C ALA A 54 -4.74 19.10 11.28
N ARG A 55 -3.58 19.54 11.77
CA ARG A 55 -3.48 20.60 12.80
C ARG A 55 -3.99 21.96 12.33
N HIS A 56 -3.98 22.23 11.02
CA HIS A 56 -4.55 23.47 10.46
C HIS A 56 -6.08 23.41 10.33
N VAL A 57 -6.70 22.24 10.47
CA VAL A 57 -8.16 22.08 10.47
C VAL A 57 -8.71 22.39 11.87
N PRO A 58 -9.82 23.13 12.01
CA PRO A 58 -10.46 23.39 13.31
C PRO A 58 -10.73 22.11 14.11
N ALA A 59 -10.54 22.18 15.43
CA ALA A 59 -10.79 21.04 16.31
C ALA A 59 -12.29 20.64 16.30
N GLY A 60 -12.56 19.34 16.36
CA GLY A 60 -13.90 18.76 16.30
C GLY A 60 -14.12 17.91 15.04
N ASN A 61 -15.37 17.75 14.66
CA ASN A 61 -15.82 16.87 13.56
C ASN A 61 -15.06 17.09 12.23
N PRO A 62 -14.71 18.32 11.80
CA PRO A 62 -13.97 18.53 10.55
C PRO A 62 -12.57 17.90 10.54
N ARG A 63 -11.86 17.95 11.67
CA ARG A 63 -10.51 17.37 11.80
C ARG A 63 -10.57 15.84 11.85
N GLU A 64 -11.55 15.29 12.55
CA GLU A 64 -11.78 13.84 12.61
C GLU A 64 -12.11 13.27 11.23
N SER A 65 -12.98 13.96 10.49
CA SER A 65 -13.32 13.60 9.10
C SER A 65 -12.12 13.71 8.16
N PHE A 66 -11.26 14.73 8.31
CA PHE A 66 -10.02 14.80 7.54
C PHE A 66 -9.05 13.65 7.86
N LEU A 67 -8.93 13.27 9.13
CA LEU A 67 -8.06 12.17 9.56
C LEU A 67 -8.60 10.80 9.12
N SER A 68 -9.92 10.62 8.97
CA SER A 68 -10.50 9.35 8.54
C SER A 68 -10.11 8.98 7.10
N PHE A 69 -9.93 9.97 6.22
CA PHE A 69 -9.45 9.74 4.85
C PHE A 69 -8.04 9.14 4.78
N PHE A 70 -7.20 9.33 5.81
CA PHE A 70 -5.84 8.82 5.81
C PHE A 70 -5.80 7.30 5.69
N GLY A 71 -6.71 6.57 6.34
CA GLY A 71 -6.72 5.11 6.33
C GLY A 71 -6.80 4.56 4.90
N PRO A 72 -7.88 4.82 4.15
CA PRO A 72 -8.02 4.36 2.77
C PRO A 72 -6.96 4.94 1.83
N LEU A 73 -6.65 6.24 1.94
CA LEU A 73 -5.71 6.89 1.02
C LEU A 73 -4.27 6.40 1.21
N SER A 74 -3.84 6.16 2.45
CA SER A 74 -2.49 5.67 2.74
C SER A 74 -2.24 4.28 2.14
N LEU A 75 -3.26 3.43 2.01
CA LEU A 75 -3.14 2.14 1.34
C LEU A 75 -2.93 2.29 -0.17
N LEU A 76 -3.68 3.19 -0.82
CA LEU A 76 -3.48 3.51 -2.24
C LEU A 76 -2.08 4.09 -2.49
N LEU A 77 -1.65 5.00 -1.61
CA LEU A 77 -0.32 5.57 -1.66
C LEU A 77 0.78 4.52 -1.40
N LEU A 78 0.53 3.51 -0.56
CA LEU A 78 1.46 2.40 -0.33
C LEU A 78 1.63 1.54 -1.59
N PHE A 79 0.54 1.19 -2.26
CA PHE A 79 0.60 0.50 -3.57
C PHE A 79 1.36 1.32 -4.60
N GLY A 80 1.10 2.64 -4.66
CA GLY A 80 1.84 3.56 -5.51
C GLY A 80 3.34 3.60 -5.18
N ALA A 81 3.69 3.62 -3.89
CA ALA A 81 5.08 3.62 -3.44
C ALA A 81 5.82 2.33 -3.84
N TRP A 82 5.18 1.16 -3.74
CA TRP A 82 5.75 -0.10 -4.25
C TRP A 82 5.93 -0.07 -5.77
N ALA A 83 4.91 0.35 -6.52
CA ALA A 83 5.01 0.46 -7.98
C ALA A 83 6.15 1.40 -8.41
N LEU A 84 6.25 2.60 -7.81
CA LEU A 84 7.33 3.54 -8.06
C LEU A 84 8.70 2.96 -7.69
N SER A 85 8.79 2.21 -6.59
CA SER A 85 10.04 1.57 -6.18
C SER A 85 10.48 0.46 -7.14
N LEU A 86 9.52 -0.31 -7.69
CA LEU A 86 9.80 -1.31 -8.72
C LEU A 86 10.26 -0.65 -10.02
N ILE A 87 9.56 0.39 -10.47
CA ILE A 87 9.92 1.18 -11.66
C ILE A 87 11.33 1.79 -11.49
N LEU A 88 11.62 2.40 -10.34
CA LEU A 88 12.97 2.91 -10.05
C LEU A 88 14.01 1.78 -10.02
N GLY A 89 13.67 0.61 -9.49
CA GLY A 89 14.53 -0.56 -9.47
C GLY A 89 14.89 -1.07 -10.87
N PHE A 90 13.92 -1.21 -11.76
CA PHE A 90 14.15 -1.63 -13.15
C PHE A 90 14.89 -0.54 -13.95
N ALA A 91 14.53 0.73 -13.77
CA ALA A 91 15.28 1.84 -14.36
C ALA A 91 16.76 1.84 -13.94
N LEU A 92 17.03 1.61 -12.64
CA LEU A 92 18.39 1.50 -12.12
C LEU A 92 19.12 0.27 -12.69
N PHE A 93 18.40 -0.83 -12.90
CA PHE A 93 18.93 -2.04 -13.54
C PHE A 93 19.37 -1.76 -14.98
N HIS A 94 18.52 -1.10 -15.78
CA HIS A 94 18.84 -0.70 -17.15
C HIS A 94 20.00 0.30 -17.20
N TRP A 95 20.01 1.29 -16.32
CA TRP A 95 21.11 2.25 -16.17
C TRP A 95 22.44 1.56 -15.80
N ALA A 96 22.41 0.60 -14.88
CA ALA A 96 23.60 -0.15 -14.47
C ALA A 96 24.19 -1.01 -15.60
N MET A 97 23.36 -1.49 -16.53
CA MET A 97 23.79 -2.17 -17.76
C MET A 97 24.37 -1.21 -18.82
N GLY A 98 24.41 0.09 -18.54
CA GLY A 98 24.89 1.11 -19.47
C GLY A 98 23.80 1.55 -20.46
N SER A 99 22.53 1.48 -20.05
CA SER A 99 21.36 1.92 -20.82
C SER A 99 21.36 1.36 -22.25
N PRO A 100 21.28 0.02 -22.41
CA PRO A 100 21.31 -0.61 -23.72
C PRO A 100 19.97 -0.37 -24.45
N LEU A 101 19.78 0.85 -24.96
CA LEU A 101 18.54 1.35 -25.52
C LEU A 101 18.73 1.80 -26.97
N ASN A 102 17.72 1.60 -27.80
CA ASN A 102 17.57 2.28 -29.08
C ASN A 102 16.59 3.44 -28.87
N VAL A 103 17.10 4.67 -29.02
CA VAL A 103 16.33 5.90 -28.85
C VAL A 103 16.26 6.64 -30.18
N ARG A 104 15.06 7.07 -30.58
CA ARG A 104 14.85 7.57 -31.95
C ARG A 104 15.38 8.97 -32.23
N ASN A 105 15.76 9.79 -31.23
CA ASN A 105 16.43 11.11 -31.40
C ASN A 105 16.79 11.81 -30.06
N GLU A 106 16.95 11.11 -28.94
CA GLU A 106 17.26 11.73 -27.64
C GLU A 106 18.59 11.26 -27.04
N THR A 107 19.14 12.06 -26.14
CA THR A 107 20.29 11.67 -25.33
C THR A 107 19.87 10.64 -24.30
N VAL A 108 20.64 9.56 -24.20
CA VAL A 108 20.39 8.48 -23.23
C VAL A 108 20.75 8.99 -21.83
N ASN A 109 19.73 9.25 -21.02
CA ASN A 109 19.86 9.68 -19.63
C ASN A 109 19.08 8.71 -18.72
N PHE A 110 19.31 8.79 -17.41
CA PHE A 110 18.57 7.99 -16.43
C PHE A 110 17.04 8.18 -16.54
N TRP A 111 16.59 9.37 -16.90
CA TRP A 111 15.17 9.66 -17.14
C TRP A 111 14.59 8.85 -18.32
N THR A 112 15.41 8.53 -19.33
CA THR A 112 15.01 7.68 -20.46
C THR A 112 14.82 6.23 -20.01
N ASP A 113 15.71 5.70 -19.15
CA ASP A 113 15.53 4.39 -18.53
C ASP A 113 14.31 4.35 -17.61
N LEU A 114 14.07 5.43 -16.86
CA LEU A 114 12.89 5.56 -15.99
C LEU A 114 11.59 5.60 -16.78
N TYR A 115 11.59 6.32 -17.90
CA TYR A 115 10.46 6.39 -18.82
C TYR A 115 10.20 5.03 -19.49
N LEU A 116 11.24 4.33 -19.96
CA LEU A 116 11.10 2.96 -20.48
C LEU A 116 10.52 2.02 -19.42
N SER A 117 11.07 2.04 -18.20
CA SER A 117 10.60 1.19 -17.12
C SER A 117 9.14 1.49 -16.77
N GLY A 118 8.75 2.77 -16.66
CA GLY A 118 7.36 3.15 -16.40
C GLY A 118 6.40 2.67 -17.49
N THR A 119 6.75 2.87 -18.76
CA THR A 119 5.91 2.44 -19.90
C THR A 119 5.86 0.92 -20.04
N THR A 120 6.91 0.20 -19.65
CA THR A 120 6.99 -1.27 -19.64
C THR A 120 6.18 -1.84 -18.48
N PHE A 121 6.38 -1.34 -17.27
CA PHE A 121 5.70 -1.79 -16.04
C PHE A 121 4.18 -1.65 -16.14
N PHE A 122 3.69 -0.53 -16.67
CA PHE A 122 2.26 -0.33 -16.92
C PHE A 122 1.79 -0.91 -18.26
N THR A 123 2.66 -1.59 -19.01
CA THR A 123 2.34 -2.23 -20.29
C THR A 123 1.82 -1.28 -21.38
N LEU A 124 2.20 -0.01 -21.31
CA LEU A 124 1.87 1.02 -22.32
C LEU A 124 2.62 0.80 -23.64
N GLY A 125 3.92 0.48 -23.56
CA GLY A 125 4.73 0.07 -24.73
C GLY A 125 4.74 1.05 -25.91
N LEU A 126 4.95 2.34 -25.67
CA LEU A 126 4.87 3.41 -26.68
C LEU A 126 5.82 3.23 -27.88
N GLY A 127 6.91 2.47 -27.72
CA GLY A 127 7.79 2.04 -28.82
C GLY A 127 8.77 3.09 -29.34
N ASP A 128 8.82 4.26 -28.71
CA ASP A 128 9.76 5.35 -28.93
C ASP A 128 11.15 5.07 -28.30
N VAL A 129 11.16 4.38 -27.17
CA VAL A 129 12.35 3.82 -26.51
C VAL A 129 12.23 2.30 -26.49
N THR A 130 13.23 1.60 -27.03
CA THR A 130 13.21 0.13 -27.10
C THR A 130 14.50 -0.50 -26.58
N PRO A 131 14.42 -1.64 -25.87
CA PRO A 131 15.59 -2.33 -25.36
C PRO A 131 16.44 -2.91 -26.52
N ARG A 132 17.75 -2.70 -26.42
CA ARG A 132 18.77 -3.20 -27.35
C ARG A 132 19.49 -4.40 -26.75
N GLY A 133 19.51 -5.50 -27.48
CA GLY A 133 20.16 -6.75 -27.05
C GLY A 133 19.22 -7.68 -26.27
N ASP A 134 19.60 -8.95 -26.20
CA ASP A 134 18.71 -10.02 -25.75
C ASP A 134 18.43 -9.94 -24.25
N ILE A 135 19.45 -9.65 -23.43
CA ILE A 135 19.30 -9.52 -21.97
C ILE A 135 18.31 -8.40 -21.62
N ALA A 136 18.46 -7.23 -22.25
CA ALA A 136 17.58 -6.08 -22.00
C ALA A 136 16.13 -6.41 -22.39
N ARG A 137 15.91 -7.11 -23.52
CA ARG A 137 14.58 -7.56 -23.96
C ARG A 137 13.96 -8.55 -22.98
N THR A 138 14.72 -9.54 -22.51
CA THR A 138 14.22 -10.51 -21.52
C THR A 138 13.82 -9.82 -20.22
N VAL A 139 14.62 -8.86 -19.75
CA VAL A 139 14.32 -8.08 -18.55
C VAL A 139 13.04 -7.26 -18.72
N THR A 140 12.87 -6.59 -19.86
CA THR A 140 11.64 -5.85 -20.19
C THR A 140 10.41 -6.77 -20.20
N VAL A 141 10.51 -8.01 -20.70
CA VAL A 141 9.40 -8.99 -20.65
C VAL A 141 9.07 -9.38 -19.21
N ILE A 142 10.10 -9.63 -18.39
CA ILE A 142 9.92 -9.96 -16.97
C ILE A 142 9.29 -8.78 -16.21
N GLU A 143 9.77 -7.57 -16.47
CA GLU A 143 9.24 -6.33 -15.90
C GLU A 143 7.76 -6.14 -16.22
N SER A 144 7.37 -6.29 -17.50
CA SER A 144 5.96 -6.23 -17.91
C SER A 144 5.12 -7.29 -17.20
N GLY A 145 5.62 -8.52 -17.08
CA GLY A 145 4.92 -9.60 -16.38
C GLY A 145 4.72 -9.30 -14.88
N ILE A 146 5.75 -8.75 -14.23
CA ILE A 146 5.70 -8.34 -12.83
C ILE A 146 4.74 -7.16 -12.65
N GLY A 147 4.82 -6.14 -13.50
CA GLY A 147 3.94 -4.96 -13.43
C GLY A 147 2.47 -5.31 -13.64
N PHE A 148 2.18 -6.16 -14.63
CA PHE A 148 0.84 -6.67 -14.86
C PHE A 148 0.32 -7.52 -13.68
N GLY A 149 1.14 -8.45 -13.17
CA GLY A 149 0.78 -9.26 -12.01
C GLY A 149 0.55 -8.44 -10.75
N PHE A 150 1.38 -7.42 -10.52
CA PHE A 150 1.22 -6.47 -9.42
C PHE A 150 -0.10 -5.72 -9.52
N LEU A 151 -0.42 -5.16 -10.70
CA LEU A 151 -1.67 -4.45 -10.92
C LEU A 151 -2.88 -5.37 -10.72
N ALA A 152 -2.84 -6.59 -11.23
CA ALA A 152 -3.90 -7.58 -11.05
C ALA A 152 -4.15 -7.88 -9.56
N ILE A 153 -3.08 -8.06 -8.78
CA ILE A 153 -3.18 -8.29 -7.33
C ILE A 153 -3.77 -7.06 -6.63
N VAL A 154 -3.30 -5.85 -6.94
CA VAL A 154 -3.81 -4.61 -6.33
C VAL A 154 -5.32 -4.47 -6.61
N ILE A 155 -5.75 -4.66 -7.86
CA ILE A 155 -7.16 -4.59 -8.24
C ILE A 155 -7.98 -5.66 -7.51
N ALA A 156 -7.47 -6.90 -7.41
CA ALA A 156 -8.16 -7.98 -6.71
C ALA A 156 -8.26 -7.75 -5.19
N TYR A 157 -7.28 -7.05 -4.60
CA TYR A 157 -7.21 -6.83 -3.16
C TYR A 157 -8.06 -5.65 -2.69
N LEU A 158 -8.30 -4.65 -3.56
CA LEU A 158 -9.13 -3.48 -3.21
C LEU A 158 -10.54 -3.86 -2.73
N PRO A 159 -11.34 -4.70 -3.43
CA PRO A 159 -12.65 -5.13 -2.95
C PRO A 159 -12.60 -5.84 -1.60
N VAL A 160 -11.58 -6.67 -1.37
CA VAL A 160 -11.40 -7.41 -0.10
C VAL A 160 -11.14 -6.43 1.04
N LEU A 161 -10.27 -5.45 0.83
CA LEU A 161 -9.99 -4.39 1.79
C LEU A 161 -11.24 -3.56 2.10
N TYR A 162 -11.92 -3.04 1.07
CA TYR A 162 -13.14 -2.26 1.28
C TYR A 162 -14.22 -3.07 1.99
N GLY A 163 -14.36 -4.36 1.67
CA GLY A 163 -15.26 -5.26 2.38
C GLY A 163 -14.90 -5.41 3.86
N ALA A 164 -13.62 -5.54 4.20
CA ALA A 164 -13.16 -5.61 5.59
C ALA A 164 -13.38 -4.29 6.35
N PHE A 165 -13.06 -3.14 5.74
CA PHE A 165 -13.32 -1.82 6.32
C PHE A 165 -14.82 -1.58 6.54
N SER A 166 -15.65 -1.89 5.54
CA SER A 166 -17.10 -1.75 5.63
C SER A 166 -17.68 -2.59 6.76
N ARG A 167 -17.26 -3.86 6.91
CA ARG A 167 -17.67 -4.72 8.04
C ARG A 167 -17.28 -4.12 9.40
N ARG A 168 -16.05 -3.60 9.53
CA ARG A 168 -15.58 -2.94 10.75
C ARG A 168 -16.41 -1.69 11.08
N GLU A 169 -16.70 -0.86 10.08
CA GLU A 169 -17.42 0.39 10.26
C GLU A 169 -18.89 0.17 10.63
N VAL A 170 -19.52 -0.90 10.11
CA VAL A 170 -20.85 -1.35 10.53
C VAL A 170 -20.85 -1.74 12.01
N ASN A 171 -19.85 -2.50 12.48
CA ASN A 171 -19.77 -2.91 13.88
C ASN A 171 -19.49 -1.73 14.82
N ILE A 172 -18.64 -0.78 14.41
CA ILE A 172 -18.44 0.47 15.16
C ILE A 172 -19.74 1.28 15.23
N SER A 173 -20.47 1.42 14.12
CA SER A 173 -21.75 2.14 14.10
C SER A 173 -22.80 1.48 15.01
N ARG A 174 -22.80 0.14 15.11
CA ARG A 174 -23.64 -0.59 16.08
C ARG A 174 -23.24 -0.28 17.52
N MET A 175 -21.94 -0.16 17.81
CA MET A 175 -21.47 0.24 19.14
C MET A 175 -22.01 1.60 19.54
N ASP A 176 -21.95 2.60 18.64
CA ASP A 176 -22.46 3.94 18.90
C ASP A 176 -23.98 3.94 19.17
N ALA A 177 -24.74 3.08 18.47
CA ALA A 177 -26.17 2.91 18.73
C ALA A 177 -26.45 2.35 20.14
N HIS A 178 -25.58 1.47 20.66
CA HIS A 178 -25.76 0.84 21.98
C HIS A 178 -25.13 1.62 23.14
N ALA A 179 -24.03 2.34 22.91
CA ALA A 179 -23.23 3.02 23.95
C ALA A 179 -23.29 4.55 23.89
N GLY A 180 -24.05 5.12 22.93
CA GLY A 180 -24.08 6.56 22.65
C GLY A 180 -22.96 7.01 21.70
N SER A 181 -23.01 8.26 21.27
CA SER A 181 -21.97 8.89 20.44
C SER A 181 -21.52 10.18 21.13
N PRO A 182 -20.34 10.22 21.79
CA PRO A 182 -19.31 9.18 21.83
C PRO A 182 -19.70 7.96 22.70
N PRO A 183 -19.19 6.75 22.38
CA PRO A 183 -19.52 5.52 23.08
C PRO A 183 -18.98 5.53 24.51
N THR A 184 -19.86 5.30 25.50
CA THR A 184 -19.47 5.23 26.92
C THR A 184 -19.98 3.95 27.57
N ALA A 185 -19.12 3.34 28.41
CA ALA A 185 -19.46 2.12 29.16
C ALA A 185 -20.67 2.33 30.09
N GLY A 186 -20.78 3.54 30.67
CA GLY A 186 -21.91 3.90 31.53
C GLY A 186 -23.24 3.92 30.79
N GLU A 187 -23.30 4.50 29.59
CA GLU A 187 -24.52 4.53 28.78
C GLU A 187 -24.88 3.14 28.23
N LEU A 188 -23.88 2.33 27.86
CA LEU A 188 -24.07 0.93 27.48
C LEU A 188 -24.76 0.13 28.61
N LEU A 189 -24.23 0.22 29.83
CA LEU A 189 -24.80 -0.44 31.00
C LEU A 189 -26.19 0.11 31.33
N ARG A 190 -26.37 1.42 31.30
CA ARG A 190 -27.65 2.07 31.59
C ARG A 190 -28.76 1.58 30.66
N ARG A 191 -28.50 1.51 29.35
CA ARG A 191 -29.48 1.05 28.35
C ARG A 191 -29.84 -0.43 28.48
N HIS A 192 -28.88 -1.28 28.86
CA HIS A 192 -29.14 -2.72 29.02
C HIS A 192 -29.77 -3.07 30.38
N ILE A 193 -29.44 -2.33 31.44
CA ILE A 193 -30.00 -2.53 32.79
C ILE A 193 -31.42 -1.99 32.89
N GLN A 194 -31.73 -0.84 32.28
CA GLN A 194 -33.11 -0.27 32.27
C GLN A 194 -34.11 -1.18 31.54
N GLY A 195 -33.66 -1.98 30.58
CA GLY A 195 -34.48 -2.99 29.90
C GLY A 195 -34.57 -4.35 30.60
N GLN A 196 -33.98 -4.51 31.80
CA GLN A 196 -33.83 -5.80 32.52
C GLN A 196 -33.17 -6.92 31.69
N ASN A 197 -32.38 -6.58 30.67
CA ASN A 197 -31.94 -7.52 29.65
C ASN A 197 -30.45 -7.87 29.80
N VAL A 198 -30.07 -8.35 30.98
CA VAL A 198 -28.67 -8.70 31.33
C VAL A 198 -28.14 -9.83 30.45
N GLN A 199 -29.01 -10.75 30.04
CA GLN A 199 -28.66 -11.81 29.08
C GLN A 199 -28.27 -11.24 27.71
N ALA A 200 -28.99 -10.23 27.22
CA ALA A 200 -28.66 -9.56 25.95
C ALA A 200 -27.31 -8.83 26.01
N LEU A 201 -26.95 -8.25 27.16
CA LEU A 201 -25.62 -7.66 27.35
C LEU A 201 -24.52 -8.73 27.30
N GLY A 202 -24.73 -9.90 27.93
CA GLY A 202 -23.80 -11.01 27.88
C GLY A 202 -23.57 -11.52 26.45
N GLN A 203 -24.66 -11.68 25.67
CA GLN A 203 -24.59 -12.06 24.27
C GLN A 203 -23.82 -11.01 23.44
N TYR A 204 -24.12 -9.72 23.62
CA TYR A 204 -23.41 -8.63 22.94
C TYR A 204 -21.91 -8.65 23.23
N LEU A 205 -21.50 -8.82 24.49
CA LEU A 205 -20.10 -8.90 24.86
C LEU A 205 -19.39 -10.13 24.25
N HIS A 206 -20.08 -11.27 24.18
CA HIS A 206 -19.55 -12.47 23.54
C HIS A 206 -19.41 -12.29 22.02
N ASP A 207 -20.37 -11.66 21.36
CA ASP A 207 -20.30 -11.34 19.93
C ASP A 207 -19.11 -10.39 19.67
N TRP A 208 -18.88 -9.39 20.53
CA TRP A 208 -17.69 -8.53 20.45
C TRP A 208 -16.38 -9.28 20.71
N GLU A 209 -16.35 -10.21 21.66
CA GLU A 209 -15.19 -11.06 21.92
C GLU A 209 -14.82 -11.87 20.67
N SER A 210 -15.81 -12.48 20.02
CA SER A 210 -15.61 -13.21 18.76
C SER A 210 -15.11 -12.31 17.64
N TRP A 211 -15.71 -11.13 17.44
CA TRP A 211 -15.30 -10.19 16.40
C TRP A 211 -13.90 -9.60 16.60
N VAL A 212 -13.46 -9.38 17.85
CA VAL A 212 -12.08 -8.91 18.15
C VAL A 212 -11.05 -10.03 17.93
N ALA A 213 -11.47 -11.30 17.99
CA ALA A 213 -10.62 -12.46 17.77
C ALA A 213 -10.43 -12.79 16.27
N GLU A 214 -11.35 -12.36 15.38
CA GLU A 214 -11.25 -12.45 13.92
C GLU A 214 -10.17 -11.52 13.32
#